data_AF-A0A3D5Q1Q9-F1
#
_entry.id   AF-A0A3D5Q1Q9-F1
#
_cell.length_a   1.000
_cell.length_b   1.000
_cell.length_c   1.000
_cell.angle_alpha   90.00
_cell.angle_beta   90.00
_cell.angle_gamma   90.00
#
_symmetry.space_group_name_H-M   'P 1'
#
loop_
_entity.id
_entity.type
_entity.pdbx_description
1 polymer ?
#
loop_
_entity_poly.entity_id
_entity_poly.type
_entity_poly.pdbx_seq_one_letter_code
_entity_poly.pdbx_strand_id
1 'polypeptide(L)' 'SGWWSCTLASKEKPVIYFREEDADKRPFVTRYYNADIHRGALAMPQFMVNVLEDEVIPDEG' A
#
# COMPACT_ATOMS: atom_id res chain seq x y z
N SER A 1 16.13 6.48 7.86
CA SER A 1 14.92 5.97 8.50
C SER A 1 14.76 4.46 8.35
N GLY A 2 15.16 3.85 7.22
CA GLY A 2 14.94 2.41 6.99
C GLY A 2 13.52 2.07 6.48
N TRP A 3 12.68 3.08 6.34
CA TRP A 3 11.33 2.99 5.82
C TRP A 3 11.25 3.75 4.49
N TRP A 4 10.71 3.09 3.47
CA TRP A 4 10.58 3.60 2.09
C TRP A 4 9.12 3.52 1.64
N SER A 5 8.68 4.55 0.93
CA SER A 5 7.34 4.64 0.34
C SER A 5 7.38 4.58 -1.18
N CYS A 6 6.26 4.19 -1.79
CA CYS A 6 6.05 4.30 -3.23
C CYS A 6 4.61 4.79 -3.49
N THR A 7 4.40 5.47 -4.62
CA THR A 7 3.07 5.93 -5.05
C THR A 7 2.62 5.09 -6.22
N LEU A 8 1.44 4.49 -6.11
CA LEU A 8 0.80 3.71 -7.17
C LEU A 8 -0.37 4.51 -7.76
N ALA A 9 -0.53 4.44 -9.09
CA ALA A 9 -1.66 5.04 -9.79
C ALA A 9 -2.11 4.13 -10.94
N SER A 10 -3.39 4.19 -11.28
CA SER A 10 -4.00 3.38 -12.33
C SER A 10 -5.09 4.17 -13.02
N LYS A 11 -5.25 3.96 -14.33
CA LYS A 11 -6.28 4.62 -15.16
C LYS A 11 -7.64 3.92 -15.08
N GLU A 12 -7.66 2.64 -14.71
CA GLU A 12 -8.84 1.79 -14.88
C GLU A 12 -9.43 1.34 -13.54
N LYS A 13 -8.57 0.84 -12.64
CA LYS A 13 -9.00 0.20 -11.39
C LYS A 13 -8.26 0.79 -10.21
N PRO A 14 -8.91 0.91 -9.03
CA PRO A 14 -8.23 1.28 -7.80
C PRO A 14 -7.02 0.36 -7.54
N VAL A 15 -5.88 0.96 -7.20
CA VAL A 15 -4.60 0.25 -6.97
C VAL A 15 -4.58 -0.59 -5.68
N ILE A 16 -5.67 -0.54 -4.91
CA ILE A 16 -5.91 -1.45 -3.78
C ILE A 16 -6.18 -2.89 -4.24
N TYR A 17 -6.61 -3.07 -5.49
CA TYR A 17 -6.84 -4.38 -6.09
C TYR A 17 -5.62 -4.81 -6.90
N PHE A 18 -5.16 -6.04 -6.67
CA PHE A 18 -4.08 -6.65 -7.44
C PHE A 18 -4.43 -8.09 -7.83
N ARG A 19 -3.64 -8.68 -8.72
CA ARG A 19 -3.83 -10.06 -9.19
C ARG A 19 -3.31 -11.05 -8.14
N GLU A 20 -4.08 -11.27 -7.09
CA GLU A 20 -3.68 -12.09 -5.93
C GLU A 20 -3.26 -13.50 -6.34
N GLU A 21 -4.07 -14.19 -7.16
CA GLU A 21 -3.74 -15.54 -7.63
C GLU A 21 -2.43 -15.61 -8.41
N ASP A 22 -2.14 -14.60 -9.23
CA ASP A 22 -0.90 -14.54 -10.01
C ASP A 22 0.31 -14.25 -9.10
N ALA A 23 0.12 -13.48 -8.03
CA ALA A 23 1.15 -13.21 -7.05
C ALA A 23 1.49 -14.45 -6.21
N ASP A 24 0.49 -15.29 -5.91
CA ASP A 24 0.66 -16.56 -5.21
C ASP A 24 1.26 -17.64 -6.10
N LYS A 25 0.77 -17.77 -7.35
CA LYS A 25 1.23 -18.76 -8.33
C LYS A 25 2.42 -18.27 -9.16
N ARG A 26 3.14 -17.25 -8.69
CA ARG A 26 4.27 -16.62 -9.41
C ARG A 26 5.32 -17.68 -9.84
N PRO A 27 5.86 -17.61 -11.08
CA PRO A 27 6.76 -18.65 -11.59
C PRO A 27 8.22 -18.47 -11.14
N PHE A 28 8.50 -17.54 -10.21
CA PHE A 28 9.85 -17.20 -9.77
C PHE A 28 9.95 -17.08 -8.24
N VAL A 29 11.14 -17.34 -7.71
CA VAL A 29 11.43 -17.27 -6.28
C VAL A 29 11.64 -15.83 -5.84
N THR A 30 11.06 -15.46 -4.71
CA THR A 30 11.21 -14.15 -4.07
C THR A 30 11.72 -14.31 -2.64
N ARG A 31 12.51 -13.34 -2.16
CA ARG A 31 13.04 -13.32 -0.78
C ARG A 31 12.26 -12.41 0.16
N TYR A 32 11.41 -11.55 -0.39
CA TYR A 32 10.67 -10.53 0.36
C TYR A 32 9.21 -10.47 -0.09
N TYR A 33 8.98 -10.29 -1.39
CA TYR A 33 7.63 -10.16 -1.94
C TYR A 33 6.82 -11.47 -1.85
N ASN A 34 5.59 -11.38 -1.38
CA ASN A 34 4.52 -12.38 -1.53
C ASN A 34 3.16 -11.63 -1.52
N ALA A 35 2.04 -12.32 -1.74
CA ALA A 35 0.73 -11.65 -1.81
C ALA A 35 0.35 -10.94 -0.50
N ASP A 36 0.66 -11.52 0.66
CA ASP A 36 0.37 -10.92 1.95
C ASP A 36 1.22 -9.67 2.21
N ILE A 37 2.48 -9.68 1.80
CA ILE A 37 3.37 -8.50 1.86
C ILE A 37 2.88 -7.41 0.92
N HIS A 38 2.37 -7.74 -0.28
CA HIS A 38 1.73 -6.75 -1.16
C HIS A 38 0.54 -6.10 -0.45
N ARG A 39 -0.37 -6.93 0.10
CA ARG A 39 -1.56 -6.45 0.79
C ARG A 39 -1.19 -5.58 2.00
N GLY A 40 -0.21 -5.99 2.79
CA GLY A 40 0.30 -5.24 3.93
C GLY A 40 0.99 -3.93 3.54
N ALA A 41 1.67 -3.87 2.39
CA ALA A 41 2.31 -2.66 1.90
C ALA A 41 1.33 -1.53 1.53
N LEU A 42 0.05 -1.87 1.31
CA LEU A 42 -1.02 -0.89 1.07
C LEU A 42 -1.52 -0.22 2.36
N ALA A 43 -1.19 -0.77 3.53
CA ALA A 43 -1.54 -0.15 4.80
C ALA A 43 -0.65 1.05 5.08
N MET A 44 -1.26 2.24 5.15
CA MET A 44 -0.54 3.47 5.48
C MET A 44 -0.40 3.62 7.01
N PRO A 45 0.80 3.97 7.52
CA PRO A 45 0.94 4.43 8.90
C PRO A 45 0.03 5.63 9.18
N GLN A 46 -0.53 5.72 10.39
CA GLN A 46 -1.51 6.74 10.73
C GLN A 46 -1.04 8.18 10.50
N PHE A 47 0.25 8.47 10.76
CA PHE A 47 0.78 9.82 10.52
C PHE A 47 0.73 10.23 9.04
N MET A 48 0.78 9.28 8.11
CA MET A 48 0.62 9.57 6.68
C MET A 48 -0.84 9.80 6.33
N VAL A 49 -1.74 8.97 6.87
CA VAL A 49 -3.20 9.12 6.70
C VAL A 49 -3.60 10.55 7.07
N ASN A 50 -3.20 11.01 8.25
CA ASN A 50 -3.50 12.35 8.75
C ASN A 50 -3.00 13.49 7.85
N VAL A 51 -1.98 13.25 7.01
CA VAL A 51 -1.38 14.27 6.13
C VAL A 51 -1.91 14.19 4.70
N LEU A 52 -2.30 13.00 4.24
CA LEU A 52 -2.66 12.75 2.84
C LEU A 52 -4.16 12.65 2.59
N GLU A 53 -4.91 12.20 3.60
CA GLU A 53 -6.36 12.19 3.54
C GLU A 53 -6.85 13.51 4.14
N ASP A 54 -7.71 14.23 3.41
CA ASP A 54 -8.36 15.47 3.86
C ASP A 54 -9.38 15.18 4.99
N GLU A 55 -8.98 14.47 6.03
CA GLU A 55 -9.69 14.54 7.30
C GLU A 55 -9.30 15.84 7.97
N VAL A 56 -10.29 16.73 8.13
CA VAL A 56 -10.18 17.92 8.96
C VAL A 56 -9.80 17.45 10.37
N ILE A 57 -8.51 17.50 10.68
CA ILE A 57 -8.03 17.40 12.07
C ILE A 57 -8.68 18.61 12.76
N PRO A 58 -9.61 18.42 13.70
CA PRO A 58 -10.10 19.54 14.48
C PRO A 58 -8.86 20.10 15.18
N ASP A 59 -8.58 21.38 14.94
CA ASP A 59 -7.49 22.10 15.58
C ASP A 59 -7.51 21.75 17.08
N GLU A 60 -6.39 21.22 17.58
CA GLU A 60 -6.25 20.95 19.01
C GLU A 60 -6.23 22.31 19.72
N GLY A 61 -7.42 22.78 20.10
CA GLY A 61 -7.62 24.01 20.85
C GLY A 61 -7.00 23.98 22.24
#